data_AF-A0A9E2M234-F1
#
_entry.id   AF-A0A9E2M234-F1
#
_cell.length_a   1.000
_cell.length_b   1.000
_cell.length_c   1.000
_cell.angle_alpha   90.00
_cell.angle_beta   90.00
_cell.angle_gamma   90.00
#
_symmetry.space_group_name_H-M   'P 1'
#
loop_
_entity.id
_entity.type
_entity.pdbx_description
1 polymer ?
#
loop_
_entity_poly.entity_id
_entity_poly.type
_entity_poly.pdbx_seq_one_letter_code
_entity_poly.pdbx_strand_id
1 'polypeptide(L)' 'MPSITISKKELKDTVKESVREVLAQEMMSLRSLIIPFISEKEQNDIEKHYGKPSRKVAKRRLHSY' A
#
# COMPACT_ATOMS: atom_id res chain seq x y z
N MET A 1 26.02 1.78 -30.75
CA MET A 1 25.31 1.68 -29.46
C MET A 1 24.57 2.99 -29.24
N PRO A 2 23.25 2.99 -29.08
CA PRO A 2 22.53 4.23 -28.79
C PRO A 2 22.97 4.76 -27.41
N SER A 3 23.34 6.05 -27.33
CA SER A 3 23.60 6.71 -26.04
C SER A 3 22.29 7.21 -25.47
N ILE A 4 21.93 6.76 -24.28
CA ILE A 4 20.77 7.27 -23.56
C ILE A 4 21.22 8.48 -22.74
N THR A 5 20.73 9.66 -23.09
CA THR A 5 21.02 10.90 -22.37
C THR A 5 19.91 11.12 -21.35
N ILE A 6 20.23 10.99 -20.06
CA ILE A 6 19.28 11.19 -18.95
C ILE A 6 19.81 12.32 -18.07
N SER A 7 18.94 13.24 -17.64
CA SER A 7 19.36 14.25 -16.67
C SER A 7 19.55 13.63 -15.28
N LYS A 8 20.43 14.22 -14.47
CA LYS A 8 20.62 13.81 -13.06
C LYS A 8 19.31 13.83 -12.26
N LYS A 9 18.40 14.74 -12.58
CA LYS A 9 17.11 14.87 -11.94
C LYS A 9 16.20 13.70 -12.29
N GLU A 10 16.05 13.41 -13.58
CA GLU A 10 15.23 12.27 -14.05
C GLU A 10 15.72 10.96 -13.46
N LEU A 11 17.04 10.72 -13.46
CA LEU A 11 17.59 9.50 -12.85
C LEU A 11 17.23 9.40 -11.36
N LYS A 12 17.35 10.50 -10.61
CA LYS A 12 17.01 10.52 -9.18
C LYS A 12 15.51 10.28 -8.95
N ASP A 13 14.67 10.90 -9.77
CA ASP A 13 13.22 10.78 -9.66
C ASP A 13 12.76 9.36 -10.01
N THR A 14 13.31 8.76 -11.07
CA THR A 14 13.05 7.36 -11.44
C THR A 14 13.47 6.40 -10.33
N VAL A 15 14.68 6.53 -9.79
CA VAL A 15 15.15 5.66 -8.69
C VAL A 15 14.24 5.80 -7.46
N LYS A 16 13.84 7.04 -7.13
CA LYS A 16 12.96 7.29 -5.98
C LYS A 16 11.60 6.65 -6.17
N GLU A 17 11.04 6.70 -7.37
CA GLU A 17 9.75 6.10 -7.67
C GLU A 17 9.83 4.57 -7.59
N SER A 18 10.84 3.95 -8.22
CA SER A 18 11.02 2.49 -8.17
C SER A 18 11.17 1.97 -6.74
N VAL A 19 11.94 2.67 -5.89
CA VAL A 19 12.07 2.28 -4.47
C VAL A 19 10.75 2.45 -3.72
N ARG A 20 10.00 3.52 -4.00
CA ARG A 20 8.69 3.76 -3.36
C ARG A 20 7.69 2.67 -3.73
N GLU A 21 7.64 2.26 -4.99
CA GLU A 21 6.75 1.20 -5.48
C GLU A 21 7.03 -0.13 -4.76
N VAL A 22 8.29 -0.56 -4.72
CA VAL A 22 8.68 -1.80 -4.04
C VAL A 22 8.35 -1.73 -2.55
N LEU A 23 8.70 -0.63 -1.87
CA LEU A 23 8.38 -0.48 -0.45
C LEU A 23 6.86 -0.47 -0.19
N ALA A 24 6.06 0.13 -1.07
CA ALA A 24 4.61 0.12 -0.91
C ALA A 24 4.04 -1.30 -1.01
N GLN A 25 4.56 -2.10 -1.95
CA GLN A 25 4.16 -3.49 -2.13
C GLN A 25 4.56 -4.36 -0.92
N GLU A 26 5.82 -4.30 -0.49
CA GLU A 26 6.33 -5.07 0.66
C GLU A 26 5.66 -4.67 1.99
N MET A 27 5.36 -3.39 2.16
CA MET A 27 4.67 -2.90 3.36
C MET A 27 3.25 -3.45 3.48
N MET A 28 2.58 -3.81 2.38
CA MET A 28 1.27 -4.44 2.44
C MET A 28 1.37 -5.87 2.98
N SER A 29 2.36 -6.63 2.50
CA SER A 29 2.69 -7.96 3.02
C SER A 29 3.06 -7.92 4.50
N LEU A 30 3.87 -6.94 4.92
CA LEU A 30 4.20 -6.75 6.33
C LEU A 30 2.98 -6.41 7.18
N ARG A 31 2.04 -5.60 6.66
CA ARG A 31 0.81 -5.27 7.39
C ARG A 31 -0.05 -6.50 7.62
N SER A 32 -0.14 -7.45 6.69
CA SER A 32 -0.92 -8.68 6.93
C SER A 32 -0.32 -9.55 8.03
N LEU A 33 1.02 -9.53 8.18
CA LEU A 33 1.72 -10.25 9.26
C LEU A 33 1.55 -9.61 10.64
N ILE A 34 1.41 -8.29 10.71
CA ILE A 34 1.38 -7.54 11.98
C ILE A 34 -0.07 -7.22 12.42
N ILE A 35 -1.07 -7.38 11.55
CA ILE A 35 -2.46 -7.19 11.95
C ILE A 35 -2.81 -8.22 13.03
N PRO A 36 -3.24 -7.78 14.22
CA PRO A 36 -3.67 -8.69 15.26
C PRO A 36 -4.85 -9.51 14.75
N PHE A 37 -4.92 -10.78 15.15
CA PHE A 37 -6.11 -11.58 14.91
C PHE A 37 -7.30 -10.92 15.63
N ILE A 38 -8.32 -10.54 14.86
CA ILE A 38 -9.57 -9.95 15.36
C ILE A 38 -10.66 -11.00 15.16
N SER A 39 -11.34 -11.40 16.23
CA SER A 39 -12.48 -12.31 16.13
C SER A 39 -13.66 -11.63 15.42
N GLU A 40 -14.57 -12.42 14.84
CA GLU A 40 -15.78 -11.88 14.20
C GLU A 40 -16.60 -11.02 15.16
N LYS A 41 -16.65 -11.40 16.45
CA LYS A 41 -17.35 -10.64 17.49
C LYS A 41 -16.74 -9.26 17.68
N GLU A 42 -15.41 -9.18 17.77
CA GLU A 42 -14.68 -7.91 17.92
C GLU A 42 -14.81 -7.05 16.66
N GLN A 43 -14.70 -7.65 15.47
CA GLN A 43 -14.87 -6.93 14.21
C GLN A 43 -16.29 -6.33 14.10
N ASN A 44 -17.32 -7.09 14.48
CA ASN A 44 -18.71 -6.61 14.50
C ASN A 44 -18.90 -5.45 15.49
N ASP A 45 -18.25 -5.49 16.65
CA ASP A 45 -18.32 -4.41 17.64
C ASP A 45 -17.64 -3.14 17.14
N ILE A 46 -16.46 -3.27 16.50
CA ILE A 46 -15.77 -2.16 15.86
C ILE A 46 -16.66 -1.51 14.79
N GLU A 47 -17.24 -2.31 13.90
CA GLU A 47 -18.10 -1.80 12.83
C GLU A 47 -19.37 -1.13 13.35
N LYS A 48 -19.91 -1.62 14.48
CA LYS A 48 -21.06 -1.00 15.14
C LYS A 48 -20.73 0.39 15.68
N HIS A 49 -19.55 0.58 16.27
CA HIS A 49 -19.16 1.84 16.91
C HIS A 49 -18.53 2.85 15.94
N TYR A 50 -17.80 2.37 14.93
CA TYR A 50 -17.00 3.21 14.04
C TYR A 50 -17.47 3.19 12.57
N GLY A 51 -18.44 2.32 12.25
CA GLY A 51 -18.93 2.13 10.88
C GLY A 51 -18.02 1.26 10.02
N LYS A 52 -18.54 0.82 8.86
CA LYS A 52 -17.76 0.11 7.87
C LYS A 52 -16.89 1.08 7.07
N PRO A 53 -15.61 0.76 6.81
CA PRO A 53 -14.79 1.56 5.92
C PRO A 53 -15.45 1.63 4.54
N SER A 54 -15.53 2.83 3.97
CA SER A 54 -16.20 3.02 2.68
C SER A 54 -15.55 2.16 1.59
N ARG A 55 -16.35 1.68 0.63
CA ARG A 55 -15.88 0.83 -0.48
C ARG A 55 -14.71 1.45 -1.26
N LYS A 56 -14.63 2.79 -1.32
CA LYS A 56 -13.50 3.53 -1.94
C LYS A 56 -12.21 3.42 -1.12
N VAL A 57 -12.29 3.38 0.21
CA VAL A 57 -11.15 3.19 1.11
C VAL A 57 -10.73 1.72 1.14
N ALA A 58 -11.70 0.80 1.13
CA ALA A 58 -11.45 -0.64 1.06
C ALA A 58 -10.84 -1.06 -0.29
N LYS A 59 -11.37 -0.55 -1.43
CA LYS A 59 -10.78 -0.78 -2.77
C LYS A 59 -9.40 -0.16 -2.92
N ARG A 60 -9.11 0.99 -2.32
CA ARG A 60 -7.75 1.56 -2.36
C ARG A 60 -6.73 0.69 -1.63
N ARG A 61 -7.18 -0.13 -0.67
CA ARG A 61 -6.35 -1.19 -0.08
C ARG A 61 -6.35 -2.44 -0.95
N LEU A 62 -7.49 -2.85 -1.53
CA LEU A 62 -7.67 -4.10 -2.30
C LEU A 62 -7.30 -4.06 -3.79
N HIS A 63 -7.13 -2.91 -4.43
CA HIS A 63 -6.71 -2.75 -5.84
C HIS A 63 -5.26 -2.22 -5.95
N SER A 64 -4.56 -2.12 -4.82
CA SER A 64 -3.09 -2.11 -4.77
C SER A 64 -2.50 -3.54 -4.78
N TYR A 65 -3.31 -4.52 -5.18
CA TYR A 65 -2.97 -5.93 -5.33
C TYR A 65 -2.99 -6.30 -6.81
#